data_AF-A0A0B1SWX7-F1
#
_entry.id   AF-A0A0B1SWX7-F1
#
_cell.length_a   1.000
_cell.length_b   1.000
_cell.length_c   1.000
_cell.angle_alpha   90.00
_cell.angle_beta   90.00
_cell.angle_gamma   90.00
#
_symmetry.space_group_name_H-M   'P 1'
#
loop_
_entity.id
_entity.type
_entity.pdbx_description
1 polymer ?
#
loop_
_entity_poly.entity_id
_entity_poly.type
_entity_poly.pdbx_seq_one_letter_code
_entity_poly.pdbx_strand_id
1 'polypeptide(L)' 'MFSKLRFRAWGGPTYDPLPVFDWATTTVKANHYGQPQVWNFTYVDLEWETKTKVLGFEDE' A
#
# COMPACT_ATOMS: atom_id res chain seq x y z
N MET A 1 0.14 12.14 -11.35
CA MET A 1 -0.08 10.74 -10.92
C MET A 1 -0.90 9.96 -11.95
N PHE A 2 -2.11 10.39 -12.29
CA PHE A 2 -3.04 9.63 -13.15
C PHE A 2 -2.54 9.39 -14.58
N SER A 3 -1.96 10.41 -15.23
CA SER A 3 -1.40 10.31 -16.59
C SER A 3 -0.20 9.35 -16.71
N LYS A 4 0.38 8.90 -15.59
CA LYS A 4 1.48 7.92 -15.55
C LYS A 4 1.03 6.55 -15.05
N LEU A 5 -0.28 6.35 -14.85
CA LEU A 5 -0.86 5.15 -14.22
C LEU A 5 -0.26 4.88 -12.83
N ARG A 6 -0.11 5.94 -12.02
CA ARG A 6 0.48 5.88 -10.67
C ARG A 6 -0.53 6.30 -9.61
N PHE A 7 -0.43 5.72 -8.44
CA PHE A 7 -1.22 6.08 -7.26
C PHE A 7 -0.41 5.94 -5.98
N ARG A 8 -0.87 6.62 -4.94
CA ARG A 8 -0.38 6.47 -3.58
C ARG A 8 -1.14 5.32 -2.92
N ALA A 9 -0.43 4.35 -2.39
CA ALA A 9 -1.01 3.20 -1.72
C ALA A 9 -0.56 3.15 -0.26
N TRP A 10 -1.45 2.65 0.60
CA TRP A 10 -1.13 2.37 2.00
C TRP A 10 -1.72 1.01 2.34
N GLY A 11 -0.85 0.06 2.71
CA GLY A 11 -1.27 -1.28 3.12
C GLY A 11 -1.47 -1.41 4.63
N GLY A 12 -2.58 -2.02 5.04
CA GLY A 12 -2.87 -2.38 6.43
C GLY A 12 -4.05 -1.61 7.05
N PRO A 13 -4.42 -1.95 8.30
CA PRO A 13 -5.44 -1.22 9.05
C PRO A 13 -5.01 0.23 9.33
N THR A 14 -5.99 1.13 9.40
CA THR A 14 -5.76 2.53 9.78
C THR A 14 -5.38 2.62 11.25
N TYR A 15 -4.41 3.45 11.60
CA TYR A 15 -3.92 3.59 12.99
C TYR A 15 -3.75 5.04 13.46
N ASP A 16 -4.39 6.03 12.83
CA ASP A 16 -4.41 7.40 13.39
C ASP A 16 -5.87 7.80 13.63
N PRO A 17 -6.33 7.94 14.90
CA PRO A 17 -5.57 8.03 16.16
C PRO A 17 -5.46 6.72 16.97
N LEU A 18 -5.64 5.56 16.33
CA LEU A 18 -5.69 4.26 17.00
C LEU A 18 -4.30 3.64 17.20
N PRO A 19 -4.14 2.55 17.98
CA PRO A 19 -2.89 1.80 17.98
C PRO A 19 -2.62 1.15 16.61
N VAL A 20 -1.35 0.97 16.27
CA VAL A 20 -0.95 0.14 15.13
C VAL A 20 -1.45 -1.29 15.34
N PHE A 21 -1.83 -1.94 14.24
CA PHE A 21 -2.27 -3.33 14.32
C PHE A 21 -1.08 -4.26 14.49
N ASP A 22 -1.19 -5.21 15.43
CA ASP A 22 -0.20 -6.24 15.71
C ASP A 22 -0.90 -7.60 15.89
N TRP A 23 -0.46 -8.59 15.11
CA TRP A 23 -0.98 -9.97 15.18
C TRP A 23 -0.78 -10.63 16.56
N ALA A 24 0.14 -10.16 17.39
CA ALA A 24 0.47 -10.75 18.70
C ALA A 24 -0.51 -10.29 19.80
N THR A 25 -1.13 -9.12 19.61
CA THR A 25 -1.99 -8.50 20.62
C THR A 25 -3.47 -8.50 20.23
N THR A 26 -3.78 -8.74 18.96
CA THR A 26 -5.15 -8.84 18.48
C THR A 26 -5.88 -10.08 19.00
N THR A 27 -7.20 -9.99 19.10
CA THR A 27 -8.07 -11.14 19.44
C THR A 27 -8.40 -12.00 18.23
N VAL A 28 -8.03 -11.57 17.02
CA VAL A 28 -8.27 -12.30 15.77
C VAL A 28 -7.40 -13.56 15.72
N LYS A 29 -8.05 -14.73 15.65
CA LYS A 29 -7.38 -16.03 15.55
C LYS A 29 -7.40 -16.53 14.11
N ALA A 30 -6.38 -16.15 13.34
CA ALA A 30 -6.21 -16.57 11.96
C ALA A 30 -4.73 -16.80 11.62
N ASN A 31 -4.48 -17.79 10.75
CA ASN A 31 -3.16 -17.96 10.15
C ASN A 31 -2.86 -16.79 9.22
N HIS A 32 -1.67 -16.22 9.34
CA HIS A 32 -1.24 -15.02 8.60
C HIS A 32 0.18 -15.19 8.03
N TYR A 33 0.45 -16.35 7.42
CA TYR A 33 1.75 -16.67 6.84
C TYR A 33 2.15 -15.64 5.76
N GLY A 34 3.38 -15.15 5.86
CA GLY A 34 3.92 -14.16 4.92
C GLY A 34 3.47 -12.72 5.19
N GLN A 35 2.56 -12.48 6.15
CA GLN A 35 2.22 -11.13 6.59
C GLN A 35 3.21 -10.63 7.67
N PRO A 36 3.49 -9.32 7.71
CA PRO A 36 4.23 -8.70 8.81
C PRO A 36 3.48 -8.88 10.14
N GLN A 37 4.25 -9.06 11.21
CA GLN A 37 3.73 -9.11 12.58
C GLN A 37 3.01 -7.81 12.98
N VAL A 38 3.66 -6.67 12.73
CA VAL A 38 3.17 -5.32 13.04
C VAL A 38 2.93 -4.56 11.74
N TRP A 39 1.76 -3.95 11.61
CA TRP A 39 1.36 -3.16 10.45
C TRP A 39 1.48 -1.67 10.75
N ASN A 40 2.70 -1.15 10.66
CA ASN A 40 3.04 0.27 10.84
C ASN A 40 3.68 0.84 9.57
N PHE A 41 3.09 0.53 8.41
CA PHE A 41 3.53 1.10 7.14
C PHE A 41 3.03 2.53 7.00
N THR A 42 3.74 3.32 6.20
CA THR A 42 3.25 4.60 5.69
C THR A 42 2.89 4.47 4.22
N TYR A 43 2.31 5.52 3.65
CA TYR A 43 2.01 5.54 2.23
C TYR A 43 3.28 5.39 1.37
N VAL A 44 3.12 4.69 0.25
CA VAL A 44 4.13 4.57 -0.80
C VAL A 44 3.57 5.14 -2.09
N ASP A 45 4.40 5.87 -2.82
CA ASP A 45 4.08 6.33 -4.17
C ASP A 45 4.56 5.27 -5.16
N LEU A 46 3.61 4.62 -5.84
CA LEU A 46 3.92 3.52 -6.76
C LEU A 46 4.38 4.06 -8.11
N GLU A 47 5.45 3.45 -8.64
CA GLU A 47 5.98 3.73 -9.97
C GLU A 47 6.19 2.43 -10.74
N TRP A 48 5.93 2.49 -12.05
CA TRP A 48 6.29 1.40 -12.96
C TRP A 48 7.80 1.33 -13.13
N GLU A 49 8.38 0.14 -13.00
CA GLU A 49 9.79 -0.11 -13.31
C GLU A 49 10.08 0.06 -14.80
N THR A 50 9.07 -0.19 -15.64
CA THR A 50 9.15 -0.07 -17.09
C THR A 50 8.48 1.21 -17.57
N LYS A 51 8.96 1.78 -18.68
CA LYS A 51 8.28 2.91 -19.34
C LYS A 51 6.86 2.50 -19.75
N THR A 52 5.86 3.24 -19.30
CA THR A 52 4.46 3.03 -19.67
C THR A 52 4.04 3.97 -20.79
N LYS A 53 3.34 3.42 -21.80
CA LYS A 53 2.66 4.21 -22.85
C LYS A 53 1.18 4.28 -22.51
N VAL A 54 0.67 5.47 -22.21
CA VAL A 54 -0.76 5.68 -21.98
C VAL A 54 -1.41 6.12 -23.28
N LEU A 55 -2.34 5.31 -23.80
CA LEU A 55 -3.05 5.64 -25.04
C LEU A 55 -3.86 6.93 -24.86
N GLY A 56 -3.75 7.87 -25.81
CA GLY A 56 -4.44 9.16 -25.76
C GLY A 56 -3.72 10.27 -24.99
N PHE A 57 -2.52 10.00 -24.46
CA PHE A 57 -1.61 10.99 -23.91
C PHE A 57 -0.29 10.86 -24.68
N GLU A 58 -0.22 11.48 -25.86
CA GLU A 58 1.04 11.58 -26.61
C GLU A 58 1.89 12.68 -25.98
N ASP A 59 3.19 12.42 -25.85
CA ASP A 59 4.16 13.44 -25.44
C ASP A 59 4.28 14.43 -26.61
N GLU A 60 3.80 15.67 -26.42
CA GLU A 60 4.08 16.79 -27.35
C GLU A 60 5.59 17.05 -27.49
#